data_AF-A0A0K6IYG1-F1
#
_entry.id   AF-A0A0K6IYG1-F1
#
_cell.length_a   1.000
_cell.length_b   1.000
_cell.length_c   1.000
_cell.angle_alpha   90.00
_cell.angle_beta   90.00
_cell.angle_gamma   90.00
#
_symmetry.space_group_name_H-M   'P 1'
#
loop_
_entity.id
_entity.type
_entity.pdbx_description
1 polymer ?
#
loop_
_entity_poly.entity_id
_entity_poly.type
_entity_poly.pdbx_seq_one_letter_code
_entity_poly.pdbx_strand_id
1 'polypeptide(L)'
;MKTVHQQNLHTTWLYDGEPEYVDLNVEAALLEQGGYVVVLELTNGKLRLAATRHPAKYVKEWRHNVRRYGALDIVRVLVSRPYLRYEAAKRLLATKLAEYKDDESDAYRLDVETFKEKAKEVFSTAGT
;
A
#
# COMPACT_ATOMS: atom_id res chain seq x y z
N MET A 1 -12.48 16.46 -25.98
CA MET A 1 -11.07 16.33 -25.54
C MET A 1 -11.08 16.33 -24.02
N LYS A 2 -10.71 15.21 -23.38
CA LYS A 2 -10.65 15.12 -21.91
C LYS A 2 -9.29 15.64 -21.46
N THR A 3 -9.28 16.81 -20.83
CA THR A 3 -8.10 17.40 -20.22
C THR A 3 -7.69 16.53 -19.05
N VAL A 4 -6.63 15.74 -19.25
CA VAL A 4 -5.96 15.00 -18.19
C VAL A 4 -5.44 16.05 -17.20
N HIS A 5 -6.03 16.10 -16.02
CA HIS A 5 -5.48 16.85 -14.90
C HIS A 5 -4.04 16.37 -14.70
N GLN A 6 -3.07 17.26 -14.90
CA GLN A 6 -1.71 17.07 -14.42
C GLN A 6 -1.80 16.91 -12.90
N GLN A 7 -1.88 15.65 -12.45
CA GLN A 7 -1.86 15.31 -11.04
C GLN A 7 -0.49 15.68 -10.51
N ASN A 8 -0.47 16.48 -9.44
CA ASN A 8 0.71 16.86 -8.69
C ASN A 8 1.61 15.64 -8.43
N LEU A 9 2.76 15.59 -9.10
CA LEU A 9 3.76 14.52 -9.03
C LEU A 9 4.48 14.41 -7.66
N HIS A 10 4.02 15.12 -6.63
CA HIS A 10 4.68 15.26 -5.33
C HIS A 10 4.09 14.40 -4.20
N THR A 11 2.96 13.73 -4.41
CA THR A 11 2.37 12.84 -3.42
C THR A 11 2.75 11.39 -3.69
N THR A 12 3.55 10.81 -2.79
CA THR A 12 3.94 9.38 -2.77
C THR A 12 2.73 8.43 -2.82
N TRP A 13 1.63 8.86 -2.22
CA TRP A 13 0.40 8.10 -2.07
C TRP A 13 -0.65 8.58 -3.07
N LEU A 14 -1.14 7.66 -3.89
CA LEU A 14 -2.27 7.87 -4.79
C LEU A 14 -3.60 7.79 -4.02
N TYR A 15 -3.63 6.96 -2.99
CA TYR A 15 -4.81 6.76 -2.13
C TYR A 15 -4.39 6.60 -0.68
N ASP A 16 -5.18 7.18 0.21
CA ASP A 16 -5.08 7.06 1.66
C ASP A 16 -6.49 7.22 2.24
N GLY A 17 -7.13 6.11 2.60
CA GLY A 17 -8.51 6.14 3.06
C GLY A 17 -9.10 4.76 3.37
N GLU A 18 -10.42 4.69 3.45
CA GLU A 18 -11.15 3.47 3.82
C GLU A 18 -11.04 2.38 2.74
N PRO A 19 -11.09 1.08 3.11
CA PRO A 19 -10.93 0.00 2.13
C PRO A 19 -12.04 -0.07 1.07
N GLU A 20 -13.21 0.49 1.32
CA GLU A 20 -14.38 0.43 0.44
C GLU A 20 -14.33 1.38 -0.77
N TYR A 21 -13.48 2.41 -0.73
CA TYR A 21 -13.36 3.37 -1.84
C TYR A 21 -12.11 3.15 -2.70
N VAL A 22 -11.37 2.05 -2.49
CA VAL A 22 -10.14 1.77 -3.25
C VAL A 22 -10.42 1.58 -4.74
N ASP A 23 -11.53 0.92 -5.11
CA ASP A 23 -11.90 0.67 -6.51
C ASP A 23 -12.39 1.93 -7.24
N LEU A 24 -12.97 2.89 -6.51
CA LEU A 24 -13.38 4.19 -7.05
C LEU A 24 -12.20 5.13 -7.30
N ASN A 25 -11.10 4.96 -6.55
CA ASN A 25 -9.97 5.91 -6.55
C ASN A 25 -8.70 5.36 -7.20
N VAL A 26 -8.55 4.03 -7.31
CA VAL A 26 -7.33 3.41 -7.85
C VAL A 26 -7.65 2.35 -8.88
N GLU A 27 -7.32 2.67 -10.13
CA GLU A 27 -7.38 1.73 -11.24
C GLU A 27 -6.27 0.68 -11.16
N ALA A 28 -6.50 -0.47 -11.82
CA ALA A 28 -5.45 -1.45 -12.00
C ALA A 28 -4.29 -0.88 -12.84
N ALA A 29 -3.06 -1.15 -12.42
CA ALA A 29 -1.88 -0.72 -13.16
C ALA A 29 -1.72 -1.52 -14.45
N LEU A 30 -1.40 -0.82 -15.53
CA LEU A 30 -0.94 -1.42 -16.79
C LEU A 30 0.48 -2.00 -16.59
N LEU A 31 0.88 -2.92 -17.47
CA LEU A 31 2.17 -3.61 -17.36
C LEU A 31 3.35 -2.61 -17.39
N GLU A 32 3.27 -1.64 -18.28
CA GLU A 32 4.25 -0.57 -18.48
C GLU A 32 4.32 0.43 -17.31
N GLN A 33 3.30 0.47 -16.45
CA GLN A 33 3.30 1.27 -15.23
C GLN A 33 3.90 0.50 -14.04
N GLY A 34 4.04 -0.83 -14.17
CA GLY A 34 4.46 -1.71 -13.10
C GLY A 34 3.29 -2.05 -12.17
N GLY A 35 3.39 -1.64 -10.91
CA GLY A 35 2.37 -1.91 -9.89
C GLY A 35 2.51 -1.03 -8.67
N TYR A 36 1.72 -1.31 -7.65
CA TYR A 36 1.62 -0.49 -6.45
C TYR A 36 2.23 -1.19 -5.25
N VAL A 37 2.75 -0.40 -4.32
CA VAL A 37 2.89 -0.82 -2.93
C VAL A 37 1.59 -0.47 -2.21
N VAL A 38 1.02 -1.46 -1.53
CA VAL A 38 -0.23 -1.32 -0.77
C VAL A 38 0.08 -1.55 0.70
N VAL A 39 -0.50 -0.72 1.55
CA VAL A 39 -0.36 -0.79 3.01
C VAL A 39 -1.74 -0.92 3.60
N LEU A 40 -1.92 -1.93 4.44
CA LEU A 40 -3.16 -2.18 5.15
C LEU A 40 -2.95 -1.86 6.62
N GLU A 41 -3.67 -0.89 7.15
CA GLU A 41 -3.83 -0.74 8.60
C GLU A 41 -4.94 -1.69 9.04
N LEU A 42 -4.60 -2.58 9.97
CA LEU A 42 -5.52 -3.58 10.49
C LEU A 42 -6.25 -3.07 11.74
N THR A 43 -7.36 -3.71 12.11
CA THR A 43 -8.15 -3.34 13.31
C THR A 43 -7.38 -3.33 14.63
N ASN A 44 -6.22 -3.98 14.72
CA ASN A 44 -5.33 -3.95 15.88
C ASN A 44 -4.22 -2.89 15.78
N GLY A 45 -4.28 -1.99 14.81
CA GLY A 45 -3.30 -0.93 14.56
C GLY A 45 -1.98 -1.41 13.91
N LYS A 46 -1.82 -2.72 13.64
CA LYS A 46 -0.63 -3.21 12.92
C LYS A 46 -0.77 -2.93 11.43
N LEU A 47 0.37 -2.72 10.76
CA LEU A 47 0.42 -2.50 9.32
C LEU A 47 0.85 -3.77 8.58
N ARG A 48 0.25 -4.07 7.43
CA ARG A 48 0.77 -5.08 6.50
C ARG A 48 1.12 -4.48 5.15
N LEU A 49 2.23 -4.96 4.60
CA LEU A 49 2.71 -4.59 3.28
C LEU A 49 2.30 -5.60 2.22
N ALA A 50 1.88 -5.07 1.08
CA ALA A 50 1.57 -5.82 -0.11
C ALA A 50 2.11 -5.11 -1.36
N ALA A 51 2.21 -5.87 -2.44
CA ALA A 51 2.63 -5.37 -3.74
C ALA A 51 1.70 -6.01 -4.77
N THR A 52 1.04 -5.19 -5.58
CA THR A 52 0.03 -5.69 -6.53
C THR A 52 -0.22 -4.68 -7.66
N ARG A 53 -0.66 -5.19 -8.80
CA ARG A 53 -1.20 -4.36 -9.90
C ARG A 53 -2.69 -4.08 -9.75
N HIS A 54 -3.37 -4.79 -8.85
CA HIS A 54 -4.82 -4.70 -8.66
C HIS A 54 -5.16 -4.43 -7.18
N PRO A 55 -4.99 -3.20 -6.68
CA PRO A 55 -5.20 -2.88 -5.25
C PRO A 55 -6.61 -3.20 -4.76
N ALA A 56 -7.64 -2.79 -5.49
CA ALA A 56 -9.03 -3.07 -5.15
C ALA A 56 -9.34 -4.58 -5.04
N LYS A 57 -8.84 -5.37 -6.00
CA LYS A 57 -9.00 -6.83 -5.97
C LYS A 57 -8.31 -7.44 -4.75
N TYR A 58 -7.08 -6.99 -4.45
CA TYR A 58 -6.33 -7.45 -3.29
C TYR A 58 -7.07 -7.16 -1.97
N VAL A 59 -7.58 -5.94 -1.80
CA VAL A 59 -8.37 -5.55 -0.62
C VAL A 59 -9.65 -6.38 -0.51
N LYS A 60 -10.37 -6.60 -1.61
CA LYS A 60 -11.58 -7.43 -1.63
C LYS A 60 -11.31 -8.87 -1.24
N GLU A 61 -10.23 -9.47 -1.77
CA GLU A 61 -9.81 -10.84 -1.42
C GLU A 61 -9.40 -10.94 0.05
N TRP A 62 -8.70 -9.94 0.58
CA TRP A 62 -8.38 -9.86 2.01
C TRP A 62 -9.65 -9.87 2.87
N ARG A 63 -10.60 -8.97 2.61
CA ARG A 63 -11.84 -8.87 3.39
C ARG A 63 -12.70 -10.13 3.28
N HIS A 64 -12.67 -10.81 2.13
CA HIS A 64 -13.30 -12.13 1.99
C HIS A 64 -12.64 -13.18 2.91
N ASN A 65 -11.31 -13.22 2.95
CA ASN A 65 -10.56 -14.13 3.83
C ASN A 65 -10.76 -13.82 5.31
N VAL A 66 -10.86 -12.54 5.70
CA VAL A 66 -11.22 -12.10 7.05
C VAL A 66 -12.54 -12.71 7.51
N ARG A 67 -13.59 -12.60 6.69
CA ARG A 67 -14.91 -13.18 7.01
C ARG A 67 -14.89 -14.70 7.11
N ARG A 68 -14.01 -15.36 6.33
CA ARG A 68 -13.96 -16.82 6.26
C ARG A 68 -13.09 -17.45 7.34
N TYR A 69 -12.02 -16.77 7.77
CA TYR A 69 -10.97 -17.36 8.61
C TYR A 69 -10.68 -16.56 9.89
N GLY A 70 -11.41 -15.47 10.15
CA GLY A 70 -11.24 -14.67 11.37
C GLY A 70 -9.95 -13.85 11.39
N ALA A 71 -9.36 -13.54 10.23
CA ALA A 71 -8.23 -12.62 10.15
C ALA A 71 -8.66 -11.19 10.55
N LEU A 72 -7.69 -10.32 10.81
CA LEU A 72 -7.97 -8.92 11.17
C LEU A 72 -8.47 -8.13 9.95
N ASP A 73 -9.57 -7.40 10.11
CA ASP A 73 -10.11 -6.54 9.05
C ASP A 73 -9.23 -5.31 8.84
N ILE A 74 -9.43 -4.65 7.70
CA ILE A 74 -8.70 -3.46 7.29
C ILE A 74 -9.51 -2.23 7.72
N VAL A 75 -8.85 -1.27 8.40
CA VAL A 75 -9.46 0.02 8.76
C VAL A 75 -9.01 1.16 7.84
N ARG A 76 -7.82 1.04 7.24
CA ARG A 76 -7.26 2.05 6.32
C ARG A 76 -6.37 1.39 5.28
N VAL A 77 -6.39 1.92 4.07
CA VAL A 77 -5.56 1.48 2.95
C VAL A 77 -4.77 2.67 2.43
N LEU A 78 -3.46 2.48 2.30
CA LEU A 78 -2.62 3.38 1.53
C LEU A 78 -2.19 2.67 0.24
N VAL A 79 -2.30 3.37 -0.88
CA VAL A 79 -1.80 2.88 -2.18
C VAL A 79 -0.81 3.90 -2.71
N SER A 80 0.41 3.45 -3.00
CA SER A 80 1.44 4.32 -3.56
C SER A 80 1.06 4.76 -4.98
N ARG A 81 1.81 5.70 -5.56
CA ARG A 81 1.90 5.80 -7.02
C ARG A 81 2.45 4.49 -7.61
N PRO A 82 2.25 4.20 -8.90
CA PRO A 82 2.79 2.98 -9.49
C PRO A 82 4.32 3.08 -9.67
N TYR A 83 5.01 1.95 -9.50
CA TYR A 83 6.44 1.79 -9.72
C TYR A 83 6.70 0.55 -10.59
N LEU A 84 7.62 0.67 -11.55
CA LEU A 84 8.06 -0.47 -12.37
C LEU A 84 8.56 -1.63 -11.51
N ARG A 85 9.30 -1.32 -10.44
CA ARG A 85 9.89 -2.31 -9.51
C ARG A 85 9.18 -2.32 -8.16
N TYR A 86 7.85 -2.24 -8.15
CA TYR A 86 7.03 -2.16 -6.94
C TYR A 86 7.28 -3.29 -5.92
N GLU A 87 7.57 -4.51 -6.36
CA GLU A 87 7.98 -5.61 -5.46
C GLU A 87 9.33 -5.33 -4.78
N ALA A 88 10.29 -4.76 -5.51
CA ALA A 88 11.57 -4.37 -4.92
C ALA A 88 11.42 -3.19 -3.96
N ALA A 89 10.58 -2.22 -4.29
CA ALA A 89 10.24 -1.11 -3.41
C ALA A 89 9.60 -1.62 -2.10
N LYS A 90 8.64 -2.56 -2.17
CA LYS A 90 8.06 -3.24 -1.00
C LYS A 90 9.14 -3.94 -0.16
N ARG A 91 10.07 -4.66 -0.79
CA ARG A 91 11.16 -5.35 -0.07
C ARG A 91 12.09 -4.36 0.63
N LEU A 92 12.44 -3.26 -0.04
CA LEU A 92 13.28 -2.22 0.56
C LEU A 92 12.58 -1.54 1.75
N LEU A 93 11.28 -1.27 1.64
CA LEU A 93 10.45 -0.84 2.77
C LEU A 93 10.48 -1.86 3.92
N ALA A 94 10.28 -3.14 3.61
CA ALA A 94 10.34 -4.20 4.61
C ALA A 94 11.68 -4.24 5.35
N THR A 95 12.80 -4.04 4.65
CA THR A 95 14.14 -3.92 5.25
C THR A 95 14.25 -2.69 6.16
N LYS A 96 13.74 -1.54 5.73
CA LYS A 96 13.73 -0.30 6.53
C LYS A 96 12.83 -0.38 7.76
N LEU A 97 11.85 -1.26 7.75
CA LEU A 97 10.88 -1.47 8.82
C LEU A 97 11.20 -2.69 9.69
N ALA A 98 12.38 -3.31 9.51
CA ALA A 98 12.73 -4.54 10.21
C ALA A 98 12.63 -4.42 11.74
N GLU A 99 12.97 -3.25 12.30
CA GLU A 99 12.86 -2.97 13.74
C GLU A 99 11.40 -2.96 14.27
N TYR A 100 10.41 -2.76 13.40
CA TYR A 100 8.99 -2.76 13.76
C TYR A 100 8.31 -4.09 13.43
N LYS A 101 9.04 -5.08 12.90
CA LYS A 101 8.44 -6.36 12.51
C LYS A 101 7.83 -7.05 13.74
N ASP A 102 6.61 -7.54 13.58
CA ASP A 102 5.95 -8.35 14.58
C ASP A 102 6.54 -9.77 14.58
N ASP A 103 6.98 -10.28 15.73
CA ASP A 103 7.63 -11.60 15.81
C ASP A 103 6.69 -12.76 15.45
N GLU A 104 5.38 -12.57 15.65
CA GLU A 104 4.36 -13.61 15.48
C GLU A 104 3.62 -13.53 14.14
N SER A 105 3.87 -12.49 13.34
CA SER A 105 3.13 -12.29 12.10
C SER A 105 3.89 -11.50 11.07
N ASP A 106 3.34 -11.45 9.86
CA ASP A 106 3.95 -10.66 8.79
C ASP A 106 3.71 -9.15 8.89
N ALA A 107 3.09 -8.68 9.97
CA ALA A 107 2.74 -7.28 10.18
C ALA A 107 3.86 -6.47 10.84
N TYR A 108 3.66 -5.16 10.92
CA TYR A 108 4.57 -4.21 11.52
C TYR A 108 3.85 -3.40 12.60
N ARG A 109 4.52 -3.16 13.73
CA ARG A 109 4.03 -2.41 14.90
C ARG A 109 4.52 -0.97 14.85
N LEU A 110 3.88 -0.15 14.02
CA LEU A 110 4.09 1.30 13.95
C LEU A 110 2.83 1.98 13.45
N ASP A 111 2.65 3.24 13.80
CA ASP A 111 1.55 4.05 13.28
C ASP A 111 1.79 4.45 11.81
N VAL A 112 0.69 4.82 11.14
CA VAL A 112 0.70 5.16 9.71
C VAL A 112 1.57 6.37 9.39
N GLU A 113 1.66 7.36 10.26
CA GLU A 113 2.40 8.59 9.96
C GLU A 113 3.92 8.34 10.06
N THR A 114 4.37 7.65 11.11
CA THR A 114 5.76 7.15 11.20
C THR A 114 6.12 6.27 9.99
N PHE A 115 5.19 5.40 9.57
CA PHE A 115 5.38 4.58 8.38
C PHE A 115 5.55 5.44 7.12
N LYS A 116 4.71 6.46 6.92
CA LYS A 116 4.77 7.35 5.74
C LYS A 116 6.10 8.10 5.67
N GLU A 117 6.66 8.52 6.80
CA GLU A 117 7.97 9.17 6.85
C GLU A 117 9.08 8.23 6.36
N LYS A 118 9.16 7.01 6.91
CA LYS A 118 10.11 5.99 6.45
C LYS A 118 9.90 5.63 4.98
N ALA A 119 8.64 5.61 4.54
CA ALA A 119 8.31 5.31 3.16
C ALA A 119 8.77 6.40 2.19
N LYS A 120 8.72 7.68 2.57
CA LYS A 120 9.23 8.79 1.75
C LYS A 120 10.70 8.57 1.38
N GLU A 121 11.54 8.13 2.31
CA GLU A 121 12.98 7.85 2.05
C GLU A 121 13.20 6.75 1.00
N VAL A 122 12.37 5.70 1.05
CA VAL A 122 12.46 4.58 0.09
C VAL A 122 11.93 4.99 -1.27
N PHE A 123 10.85 5.75 -1.29
CA PHE A 123 10.20 6.13 -2.54
C PHE A 123 10.88 7.29 -3.27
N SER A 124 11.64 8.12 -2.57
CA SER A 124 12.51 9.14 -3.19
C SER A 124 13.71 8.51 -3.90
N THR A 125 14.21 7.37 -3.43
CA THR A 125 15.32 6.63 -4.07
C THR A 125 14.85 5.72 -5.21
N ALA A 126 13.62 5.21 -5.15
CA ALA A 126 13.01 4.41 -6.21
C ALA A 126 12.44 5.22 -7.39
N GLY A 127 12.50 6.56 -7.32
CA GLY A 127 11.93 7.49 -8.31
C GLY A 127 12.90 8.01 -9.38
N THR A 128 14.11 7.47 -9.45
CA THR A 128 15.16 7.72 -10.46
C THR A 128 15.43 6.46 -11.24
#